data_AF-A0A7W6AJ04-F1
#
_entry.id   AF-A0A7W6AJ04-F1
#
_cell.length_a   1.000
_cell.length_b   1.000
_cell.length_c   1.000
_cell.angle_alpha   90.00
_cell.angle_beta   90.00
_cell.angle_gamma   90.00
#
_symmetry.space_group_name_H-M   'P 1'
#
loop_
_entity.id
_entity.type
_entity.pdbx_description
1 polymer ?
#
loop_
_entity_poly.entity_id
_entity_poly.type
_entity_poly.pdbx_seq_one_letter_code
_entity_poly.pdbx_strand_id
1 'polypeptide(L)' 'GGQATLKTAQGEPLTVTTKGKKVLLTDAKGGMAVVTTANVMQSNGVIHVINGVLQP' A
#
# COMPACT_ATOMS: atom_id res chain seq x y z
N GLY A 1 -7.87 14.34 -2.04
CA GLY A 1 -7.14 13.09 -1.77
C GLY A 1 -6.28 12.79 -2.96
N GLY A 2 -5.06 12.32 -2.75
CA GLY A 2 -4.12 11.93 -3.81
C GLY A 2 -4.15 10.42 -4.09
N GLN A 3 -3.89 10.05 -5.33
CA GLN A 3 -3.71 8.67 -5.78
C GLN A 3 -2.35 8.57 -6.48
N ALA A 4 -1.62 7.49 -6.21
CA ALA A 4 -0.35 7.19 -6.84
C ALA A 4 -0.31 5.71 -7.21
N THR A 5 0.16 5.40 -8.41
CA THR A 5 0.39 4.02 -8.84
C THR A 5 1.88 3.73 -8.80
N LEU A 6 2.26 2.69 -8.07
CA LEU A 6 3.63 2.25 -7.86
C LEU A 6 3.83 0.92 -8.55
N LYS A 7 5.04 0.67 -9.06
CA LYS A 7 5.42 -0.65 -9.57
C LYS A 7 5.99 -1.49 -8.43
N THR A 8 5.42 -2.67 -8.19
CA THR A 8 5.92 -3.60 -7.18
C THR A 8 7.22 -4.27 -7.64
N ALA A 9 7.93 -4.92 -6.70
CA ALA A 9 9.10 -5.72 -7.03
C ALA A 9 8.78 -6.91 -7.95
N GLN A 10 7.55 -7.46 -7.90
CA GLN A 10 7.09 -8.48 -8.85
C GLN A 10 6.76 -7.89 -10.25
N GLY A 11 6.76 -6.57 -10.39
CA GLY A 11 6.54 -5.87 -11.66
C GLY A 11 5.10 -5.43 -11.91
N GLU A 12 4.16 -5.87 -11.08
CA GLU A 12 2.74 -5.52 -11.18
C GLU A 12 2.43 -4.19 -10.49
N PRO A 13 1.39 -3.46 -10.92
CA PRO A 13 1.01 -2.18 -10.34
C PRO A 13 0.35 -2.33 -8.97
N LEU A 14 0.76 -1.50 -8.03
CA LEU A 14 0.12 -1.29 -6.73
C LEU A 14 -0.41 0.15 -6.67
N THR A 15 -1.72 0.29 -6.51
CA THR A 15 -2.36 1.60 -6.43
C THR A 15 -2.51 2.02 -4.98
N VAL A 16 -1.98 3.19 -4.64
CA VAL A 16 -2.08 3.82 -3.32
C VAL A 16 -3.04 4.98 -3.41
N THR A 17 -4.11 4.95 -2.60
CA THR A 17 -5.12 6.01 -2.57
C THR A 17 -5.25 6.57 -1.17
N THR A 18 -5.18 7.89 -1.02
CA THR A 18 -5.39 8.57 0.26
C THR A 18 -6.83 9.03 0.39
N LYS A 19 -7.57 8.44 1.34
CA LYS A 19 -8.93 8.87 1.72
C LYS A 19 -8.91 9.46 3.13
N GLY A 20 -8.84 10.78 3.22
CA GLY A 20 -8.75 11.50 4.48
C GLY A 20 -7.46 11.16 5.24
N LYS A 21 -7.58 10.61 6.45
CA LYS A 21 -6.45 10.14 7.27
C LYS A 21 -6.04 8.68 6.99
N LYS A 22 -6.72 7.98 6.09
CA LYS A 22 -6.45 6.57 5.77
C LYS A 22 -5.77 6.42 4.42
N VAL A 23 -4.82 5.50 4.34
CA VAL A 23 -4.18 5.07 3.09
C VAL A 23 -4.76 3.71 2.71
N LEU A 24 -5.31 3.62 1.51
CA LEU A 24 -5.78 2.39 0.88
C LEU A 24 -4.74 1.93 -0.14
N LEU A 25 -4.50 0.64 -0.16
CA LEU A 25 -3.70 -0.06 -1.15
C LEU A 25 -4.62 -0.96 -1.95
N THR A 26 -4.43 -0.99 -3.26
CA THR A 26 -5.13 -1.87 -4.19
C THR A 26 -4.11 -2.56 -5.06
N ASP A 27 -4.05 -3.88 -5.00
CA ASP A 27 -3.18 -4.70 -5.87
C ASP A 27 -3.75 -4.83 -7.30
N ALA A 28 -3.00 -5.50 -8.16
CA ALA A 28 -3.38 -5.72 -9.56
C ALA A 28 -4.61 -6.63 -9.74
N LYS A 29 -4.89 -7.49 -8.75
CA LYS A 29 -6.07 -8.38 -8.71
C LYS A 29 -7.29 -7.74 -8.06
N GLY A 30 -7.18 -6.49 -7.59
CA GLY A 30 -8.25 -5.77 -6.90
C GLY A 30 -8.37 -6.09 -5.41
N GLY A 31 -7.43 -6.84 -4.84
CA GLY A 31 -7.28 -7.00 -3.39
C GLY A 31 -6.98 -5.65 -2.75
N MET A 32 -7.74 -5.32 -1.71
CA MET A 32 -7.64 -4.04 -1.03
C MET A 32 -7.16 -4.22 0.40
N ALA A 33 -6.20 -3.39 0.82
CA ALA A 33 -5.74 -3.36 2.19
C ALA A 33 -5.64 -1.92 2.69
N VAL A 34 -6.00 -1.70 3.95
CA VAL A 34 -5.92 -0.38 4.57
C VAL A 34 -4.68 -0.35 5.45
N VAL A 35 -3.87 0.70 5.32
CA VAL A 35 -2.72 0.92 6.20
C VAL A 35 -3.24 1.29 7.60
N THR A 36 -2.96 0.46 8.59
CA THR A 36 -3.33 0.66 10.00
C THR A 36 -2.22 1.28 10.83
N THR A 37 -0.95 1.06 10.45
CA THR A 37 0.21 1.73 11.04
C THR A 37 1.16 2.16 9.94
N ALA A 38 1.35 3.47 9.80
CA ALA A 38 2.26 4.04 8.82
C ALA A 38 3.65 4.28 9.44
N ASN A 39 4.68 4.17 8.62
CA ASN A 39 6.02 4.70 8.87
C ASN A 39 6.78 4.07 10.04
N VAL A 40 6.82 2.73 10.11
CA VAL A 40 7.81 2.06 10.96
C VAL A 40 9.16 2.18 10.27
N MET A 41 10.00 3.12 10.73
CA MET A 41 11.33 3.34 10.19
C MET A 41 12.25 2.18 10.54
N GLN A 42 12.90 1.62 9.52
CA GLN A 42 13.88 0.56 9.67
C GLN A 42 15.17 0.97 8.96
N SER A 43 16.28 0.31 9.31
CA SER A 43 17.62 0.59 8.77
C SER A 43 17.72 0.42 7.25
N ASN A 44 16.75 -0.29 6.66
CA ASN A 44 16.68 -0.66 5.25
C ASN A 44 15.41 -0.14 4.55
N GLY A 45 14.64 0.76 5.17
CA GLY A 45 13.46 1.34 4.54
C GLY A 45 12.34 1.67 5.52
N VAL A 46 11.12 1.64 5.01
CA VAL A 46 9.91 1.99 5.76
C VAL A 46 8.91 0.85 5.62
N ILE A 47 8.36 0.38 6.76
CA ILE A 47 7.27 -0.59 6.79
C ILE A 47 5.93 0.11 7.04
N HIS A 48 4.93 -0.28 6.28
CA HIS A 48 3.52 0.03 6.50
C HIS A 48 2.76 -1.24 6.87
N VAL A 49 2.09 -1.24 8.03
CA VAL A 49 1.24 -2.37 8.45
C VAL A 49 -0.13 -2.21 7.82
N ILE A 50 -0.63 -3.29 7.23
CA ILE A 50 -1.91 -3.35 6.54
C ILE A 50 -2.79 -4.42 7.16
N ASN A 51 -4.11 -4.23 7.12
CA ASN A 51 -5.08 -5.19 7.67
C ASN A 51 -5.64 -6.18 6.64
N GLY A 52 -4.91 -6.43 5.55
CA GLY A 52 -5.33 -7.31 4.47
C GLY A 52 -4.14 -8.00 3.80
N VAL A 53 -4.43 -8.97 2.95
CA VAL A 53 -3.42 -9.69 2.16
C VAL A 53 -3.52 -9.19 0.72
N LEU A 54 -2.41 -8.70 0.18
CA LEU A 54 -2.30 -8.36 -1.24
C LEU A 54 -1.85 -9.60 -1.99
N GLN A 55 -2.49 -9.87 -3.12
CA GLN A 55 -2.11 -10.96 -4.01
C GLN A 55 -1.52 -10.38 -5.31
N PRO A 56 -0.37 -10.89 -5.76
CA PRO A 56 0.13 -10.59 -7.10
C PRO A 56 -0.80 -11.23 -8.12
#